data_AF-A0A316KN37-F1
#
_entry.id   AF-A0A316KN37-F1
#
_cell.length_a   1.000
_cell.length_b   1.000
_cell.length_c   1.000
_cell.angle_alpha   90.00
_cell.angle_beta   90.00
_cell.angle_gamma   90.00
#
_symmetry.space_group_name_H-M   'P 1'
#
loop_
_entity.id
_entity.type
_entity.pdbx_description
1 polymer ?
#
loop_
_entity_poly.entity_id
_entity_poly.type
_entity_poly.pdbx_seq_one_letter_code
_entity_poly.pdbx_strand_id
1 'polypeptide(L)'
;MNDETRDIFLIPLVGVALAAARRHPNGFPCDRGLVPTPKHTAGGLRHTWESRLKAARIPSDDRGEMMGHSVASARNRELYGDQMPLDKKLELAMSVALKVPEHLA
;
A
#
# COMPACT_ATOMS: atom_id res chain seq x y z
N MET A 1 -1.66 21.03 -23.62
CA MET A 1 -1.94 20.91 -22.17
C MET A 1 -2.13 19.43 -21.95
N ASN A 2 -1.04 18.73 -21.65
CA ASN A 2 -1.02 17.28 -21.64
C ASN A 2 -1.59 16.82 -20.30
N ASP A 3 -2.68 16.06 -20.38
CA ASP A 3 -3.34 15.38 -19.28
C ASP A 3 -2.44 14.22 -18.80
N GLU A 4 -1.41 14.55 -18.02
CA GLU A 4 -0.68 13.56 -17.22
C GLU A 4 -1.51 13.23 -15.99
N THR A 5 -2.62 12.51 -16.19
CA THR A 5 -3.22 11.71 -15.14
C THR A 5 -2.13 10.73 -14.69
N ARG A 6 -1.44 11.06 -13.59
CA ARG A 6 -0.64 10.07 -12.87
C ARG A 6 -1.54 8.85 -12.70
N ASP A 7 -1.12 7.69 -13.22
CA ASP A 7 -1.87 6.45 -13.09
C ASP A 7 -2.33 6.31 -11.63
N ILE A 8 -3.64 6.45 -11.41
CA ILE A 8 -4.20 6.48 -10.05
C ILE A 8 -4.12 5.04 -9.52
N PHE A 9 -3.11 4.81 -8.71
CA PHE A 9 -2.88 3.51 -8.12
C PHE A 9 -3.75 3.31 -6.86
N LEU A 10 -4.84 2.56 -7.00
CA LEU A 10 -5.77 2.26 -5.90
C LEU A 10 -5.32 1.06 -5.07
N ILE A 11 -5.22 1.24 -3.75
CA ILE A 11 -5.02 0.19 -2.74
C ILE A 11 -6.08 0.32 -1.65
N PRO A 12 -6.76 -0.78 -1.28
CA PRO A 12 -7.73 -0.77 -0.19
C PRO A 12 -7.02 -0.62 1.17
N LEU A 13 -7.55 0.28 2.01
CA LEU A 13 -7.14 0.38 3.40
C LEU A 13 -7.80 -0.73 4.21
N VAL A 14 -7.02 -1.43 5.04
CA VAL A 14 -7.48 -2.54 5.88
C VAL A 14 -6.90 -2.45 7.30
N GLY A 15 -7.54 -3.12 8.26
CA GLY A 15 -7.04 -3.22 9.63
C GLY A 15 -6.82 -1.86 10.30
N VAL A 16 -5.69 -1.71 11.00
CA VAL A 16 -5.30 -0.46 11.68
C VAL A 16 -5.32 0.75 10.76
N ALA A 17 -4.90 0.62 9.50
CA ALA A 17 -4.86 1.74 8.57
C ALA A 17 -6.27 2.27 8.26
N LEU A 18 -7.23 1.37 8.03
CA LEU A 18 -8.63 1.74 7.82
C LEU A 18 -9.25 2.35 9.10
N ALA A 19 -8.97 1.75 10.27
CA ALA A 19 -9.46 2.26 11.54
C ALA A 19 -8.94 3.67 11.84
N ALA A 20 -7.66 3.92 11.55
CA ALA A 20 -7.05 5.24 11.70
C ALA A 20 -7.68 6.27 10.75
N ALA A 21 -7.84 5.94 9.47
CA ALA A 21 -8.47 6.83 8.48
C ALA A 21 -9.92 7.18 8.86
N ARG A 22 -10.69 6.21 9.36
CA ARG A 22 -12.07 6.44 9.84
C ARG A 22 -12.15 7.40 11.04
N ARG A 23 -11.18 7.34 11.95
CA ARG A 23 -11.10 8.25 13.11
C ARG A 23 -10.63 9.66 12.75
N HIS A 24 -9.93 9.78 11.62
CA HIS A 24 -9.32 11.01 11.15
C HIS A 24 -9.77 11.35 9.73
N PRO A 25 -11.07 11.63 9.51
CA PRO A 25 -11.62 11.87 8.17
C PRO A 25 -11.02 13.11 7.50
N ASN A 26 -10.51 14.06 8.30
CA ASN A 26 -9.87 15.29 7.83
C ASN A 26 -8.34 15.16 7.71
N GLY A 27 -7.80 13.94 7.75
CA GLY A 27 -6.37 13.66 7.65
C GLY A 27 -5.62 13.69 8.99
N PHE A 28 -4.29 13.52 8.91
CA PHE A 28 -3.41 13.41 10.07
C PHE A 28 -2.58 14.69 10.25
N PRO A 29 -2.69 15.39 11.39
CA PRO A 29 -1.89 16.58 11.67
C PRO A 29 -0.39 16.27 11.83
N CYS A 30 0.48 17.04 11.17
CA CYS A 30 1.93 16.88 11.25
C CYS A 30 2.52 17.34 12.60
N ASP A 31 1.82 18.19 13.33
CA ASP A 31 2.22 18.74 14.63
C ASP A 31 2.14 17.73 15.79
N ARG A 32 1.47 16.59 15.59
CA ARG A 32 1.33 15.51 16.59
C ARG A 32 2.53 14.57 16.69
N GLY A 33 3.65 14.89 16.04
CA GLY A 33 4.84 14.04 16.05
C GLY A 33 4.64 12.69 15.37
N LEU A 34 3.64 12.57 14.48
CA LEU A 34 3.33 11.36 13.71
C LEU A 34 4.18 11.23 12.44
N VAL A 35 5.20 12.08 12.30
CA VAL A 35 6.14 12.07 11.17
C VAL A 35 7.40 11.26 11.53
N PRO A 36 8.04 10.59 10.56
CA PRO A 36 9.29 9.87 10.80
C PRO A 36 10.37 10.77 11.41
N THR A 37 11.20 10.20 12.30
CA THR A 37 12.37 10.91 12.81
C THR A 37 13.40 11.14 11.70
N PRO A 38 14.40 12.03 11.84
CA PRO A 38 15.41 12.25 10.80
C PRO A 38 16.23 10.99 10.41
N LYS A 39 16.22 9.95 11.26
CA LYS A 39 16.86 8.66 10.99
C LYS A 39 16.00 7.73 10.11
N HIS A 40 14.73 8.07 9.87
CA HIS A 40 13.78 7.25 9.15
C HIS A 40 13.13 8.04 8.02
N THR A 41 12.74 7.33 6.97
CA THR A 41 11.97 7.91 5.87
C THR A 41 10.57 7.32 5.84
N ALA A 42 9.61 8.04 5.25
CA ALA A 42 8.29 7.47 4.97
C ALA A 42 8.39 6.22 4.07
N GLY A 43 9.43 6.12 3.24
CA GLY A 43 9.75 4.93 2.44
C GLY A 43 10.02 3.67 3.28
N GLY A 44 10.46 3.81 4.54
CA GLY A 44 10.59 2.67 5.46
C GLY A 44 9.27 1.93 5.71
N LEU A 45 8.14 2.66 5.73
CA LEU A 45 6.81 2.05 5.84
C LEU A 45 6.47 1.21 4.61
N ARG A 46 6.82 1.71 3.42
CA ARG A 46 6.65 1.02 2.13
C ARG A 46 7.44 -0.30 2.11
N HIS A 47 8.71 -0.29 2.52
CA HIS A 47 9.52 -1.51 2.61
C HIS A 47 9.06 -2.49 3.70
N THR A 48 8.53 -1.96 4.81
CA THR A 48 7.93 -2.81 5.86
C THR A 48 6.71 -3.55 5.29
N TRP A 49 5.87 -2.88 4.51
CA TRP A 49 4.72 -3.52 3.88
C TRP A 49 5.15 -4.57 2.84
N GLU A 50 6.11 -4.25 1.97
CA GLU A 50 6.69 -5.21 1.01
C GLU A 50 7.24 -6.47 1.69
N SER A 51 7.94 -6.29 2.82
CA SER A 51 8.48 -7.40 3.61
C SER A 51 7.38 -8.32 4.14
N ARG A 52 6.22 -7.76 4.52
CA ARG A 52 5.06 -8.54 4.97
C ARG A 52 4.39 -9.29 3.82
N LEU A 53 4.27 -8.66 2.65
CA LEU A 53 3.79 -9.33 1.44
C LEU A 53 4.71 -10.50 1.05
N LYS A 54 6.04 -10.30 1.15
CA LYS A 54 7.03 -11.36 0.93
C LYS A 54 6.90 -12.50 1.96
N ALA A 55 6.70 -12.17 3.23
CA ALA A 55 6.49 -13.17 4.29
C ALA A 55 5.21 -14.00 4.08
N ALA A 56 4.16 -13.39 3.50
CA ALA A 56 2.94 -14.06 3.08
C ALA A 56 3.09 -14.88 1.78
N ARG A 57 4.31 -14.97 1.22
CA ARG A 57 4.64 -15.70 -0.02
C ARG A 57 3.88 -15.21 -1.26
N ILE A 58 3.48 -13.94 -1.28
CA ILE A 58 2.86 -13.32 -2.45
C ILE A 58 3.91 -13.22 -3.57
N PRO A 59 3.61 -13.61 -4.83
CA PRO A 59 4.53 -13.55 -5.96
C PRO A 59 5.13 -12.16 -6.19
N SER A 60 6.33 -12.11 -6.77
CA SER A 60 7.03 -10.82 -6.92
C SER A 60 6.32 -9.82 -7.82
N ASP A 61 5.55 -10.30 -8.80
CA ASP A 61 4.77 -9.46 -9.71
C ASP A 61 3.58 -8.85 -9.00
N ASP A 62 2.79 -9.68 -8.33
CA ASP A 62 1.71 -9.24 -7.44
C ASP A 62 2.19 -8.25 -6.37
N ARG A 63 3.39 -8.46 -5.79
CA ARG A 63 3.98 -7.48 -4.86
C ARG A 63 4.32 -6.18 -5.56
N GLY A 64 4.92 -6.24 -6.75
CA GLY A 64 5.25 -5.06 -7.56
C GLY A 64 4.00 -4.26 -7.91
N GLU A 65 2.95 -4.95 -8.37
CA GLU A 65 1.65 -4.36 -8.62
C GLU A 65 1.07 -3.74 -7.36
N MET A 66 1.04 -4.45 -6.21
CA MET A 66 0.57 -3.91 -4.93
C MET A 66 1.34 -2.66 -4.49
N MET A 67 2.59 -2.48 -4.94
CA MET A 67 3.42 -1.32 -4.63
C MET A 67 3.24 -0.17 -5.65
N GLY A 68 2.43 -0.36 -6.69
CA GLY A 68 2.26 0.62 -7.76
C GLY A 68 3.49 0.72 -8.68
N HIS A 69 4.30 -0.34 -8.76
CA HIS A 69 5.32 -0.45 -9.78
C HIS A 69 4.67 -0.92 -11.09
N SER A 70 4.96 -0.23 -12.19
CA SER A 70 4.63 -0.77 -13.51
C SER A 70 5.47 -2.03 -13.72
N VAL A 71 4.83 -3.21 -13.76
CA VAL A 71 5.53 -4.49 -13.96
C VAL A 71 6.22 -4.52 -15.33
N ALA A 72 5.68 -3.79 -16.32
CA ALA A 72 6.32 -3.58 -17.63
C ALA A 72 7.63 -2.78 -17.50
N SER A 73 7.63 -1.66 -16.77
CA SER A 73 8.83 -0.84 -16.61
C SER A 73 9.90 -1.52 -15.75
N ALA A 74 9.49 -2.35 -14.79
CA ALA A 74 10.41 -3.07 -13.90
C ALA A 74 11.12 -4.26 -14.55
N ARG A 75 10.55 -4.85 -15.62
CA ARG A 75 11.06 -6.09 -16.23
C ARG A 75 11.46 -5.98 -17.70
N ASN A 76 11.29 -4.83 -18.35
CA ASN A 76 11.52 -4.64 -19.79
C ASN A 76 10.89 -5.79 -20.63
N ARG A 77 9.67 -6.17 -20.25
CA ARG A 77 8.89 -7.23 -20.90
C ARG A 77 7.49 -6.73 -21.18
N GLU A 78 6.90 -7.25 -22.26
CA GLU A 78 5.49 -7.07 -22.57
C GLU A 78 4.64 -7.62 -21.42
N LEU A 79 3.74 -6.78 -20.90
CA LEU A 79 2.72 -7.22 -19.95
C LEU A 79 1.62 -7.93 -20.72
N TYR A 80 1.36 -9.19 -20.38
CA TYR A 80 0.19 -9.92 -20.86
C TYR A 80 -0.81 -10.06 -19.70
N GLY A 81 -2.04 -9.60 -19.90
CA GLY A 81 -3.10 -9.58 -18.88
C GLY A 81 -3.49 -8.18 -18.40
N ASP A 82 -4.59 -8.10 -17.67
CA ASP A 82 -5.10 -6.86 -17.06
C ASP A 82 -4.41 -6.56 -15.72
N GLN A 83 -4.46 -5.30 -15.28
CA GLN A 83 -4.04 -4.93 -13.93
C GLN A 83 -4.83 -5.72 -12.87
N MET A 84 -4.20 -6.04 -11.74
CA MET A 84 -4.89 -6.71 -10.63
C MET A 84 -6.16 -5.94 -10.21
N PRO A 85 -7.34 -6.59 -10.21
CA PRO A 85 -8.59 -5.95 -9.84
C PRO A 85 -8.63 -5.61 -8.33
N LEU A 86 -9.48 -4.65 -7.97
CA LEU A 86 -9.47 -4.07 -6.62
C LEU A 86 -9.87 -5.06 -5.52
N ASP A 87 -10.73 -6.01 -5.83
CA ASP A 87 -11.13 -7.12 -4.96
C ASP A 87 -9.96 -8.06 -4.66
N LYS A 88 -9.14 -8.38 -5.67
CA LYS A 88 -7.93 -9.17 -5.47
C LYS A 88 -6.89 -8.41 -4.64
N LYS A 89 -6.74 -7.11 -4.88
CA LYS A 89 -5.90 -6.24 -4.02
C LYS A 89 -6.40 -6.22 -2.57
N LEU A 90 -7.72 -6.24 -2.36
CA LEU A 90 -8.32 -6.32 -1.03
C LEU A 90 -7.99 -7.64 -0.35
N GLU A 91 -8.15 -8.77 -1.04
CA GLU A 91 -7.80 -10.09 -0.53
C GLU A 91 -6.32 -10.14 -0.09
N LEU A 92 -5.40 -9.69 -0.94
CA LEU A 92 -3.97 -9.64 -0.63
C LEU A 92 -3.68 -8.70 0.54
N ALA A 93 -4.25 -7.50 0.56
CA ALA A 93 -4.08 -6.55 1.65
C ALA A 93 -4.58 -7.11 2.99
N MET A 94 -5.75 -7.78 2.98
CA MET A 94 -6.32 -8.42 4.17
C MET A 94 -5.42 -9.52 4.73
N SER A 95 -4.78 -10.32 3.87
CA SER A 95 -3.87 -11.39 4.32
C SER A 95 -2.66 -10.87 5.10
N VAL A 96 -2.28 -9.61 4.87
CA VAL A 96 -1.22 -8.91 5.59
C VAL A 96 -1.76 -7.71 6.39
N ALA A 97 -3.01 -7.72 6.82
CA ALA A 97 -3.54 -6.64 7.64
C ALA A 97 -2.94 -6.68 9.06
N LEU A 98 -2.62 -5.52 9.64
CA LEU A 98 -2.42 -5.42 11.09
C LEU A 98 -3.79 -5.38 11.75
N LYS A 99 -4.03 -6.27 12.71
CA LYS A 99 -5.28 -6.30 13.48
C LYS A 99 -5.45 -5.01 14.26
N VAL A 100 -6.67 -4.51 14.31
CA VAL A 100 -7.03 -3.39 15.18
C VAL A 100 -6.95 -3.89 16.63
N PRO A 101 -6.13 -3.26 17.50
CA PRO A 101 -6.10 -3.62 18.92
C PRO A 101 -7.46 -3.43 19.57
N GLU A 102 -7.83 -4.28 20.55
CA GLU A 102 -9.15 -4.23 21.19
C GLU A 102 -9.46 -2.87 21.84
N HIS A 103 -8.47 -2.23 22.47
CA HIS A 103 -8.62 -0.90 23.05
C HIS A 103 -8.82 0.22 22.00
N LEU A 104 -8.67 -0.11 20.71
CA LEU A 104 -8.89 0.76 19.55
C LEU A 104 -9.91 0.12 18.58
N ALA A 105 -10.65 -0.92 18.98
CA ALA A 105 -11.68 -1.51 18.13
C ALA A 105 -12.94 -0.64 18.11
#